data_AF-A0A1I2Q3M4-F1
#
_entry.id   AF-A0A1I2Q3M4-F1
#
_cell.length_a   1.000
_cell.length_b   1.000
_cell.length_c   1.000
_cell.angle_alpha   90.00
_cell.angle_beta   90.00
_cell.angle_gamma   90.00
#
_symmetry.space_group_name_H-M   'P 1'
#
loop_
_entity.id
_entity.type
_entity.pdbx_description
1 polymer ?
#
loop_
_entity_poly.entity_id
_entity_poly.type
_entity_poly.pdbx_seq_one_letter_code
_entity_poly.pdbx_strand_id
1 'polypeptide(L)'
;MRIFIILCLMFCLSTSPAEARVPRKKAIPAYQWRGLMIDVSRHFFPVEFLKKQVDLCSRYHINRLHLHLTDNGGWRLEIHQYPELTQTGAWRSEEDWGKWWLDGPRDYTRRDAPGAYGGYYTQEEMRQLVKYAAHKGIEIIPEIEMPGHSDEVLAAYPKLGCVDESTGKVNLSSDLCPSNPATFTFLTNVLKEVMSIFPSQYIHIGGDEAEMNAWKNCRSCQAYMRAHHIKEVSGLQTMLIDRIDSFLSANGRSLIGWDELCTLSPAPKVIKGNPKTTMVWRDSKYARLAIRQGFDVIMAPTRYCYINDSQEVPELRVSEHTNYLPLKQVYSFRPTQGLTAKEASHVLGLEAAMWTEHIKTPRDAEYAIYPRLLAIARIGMDSKPKPYKEFREYALKEVDRLRAEGVNAFDLSREKGDRPESLLPVSHLAKAAKVTYNRPYSPDYEAQGTATLTDGLRGGWSHTDRRWQGFIGGDGYCMDITLDLGEERSFESVRMDFIQNAAPWIFLPEELVISVSDDGSHFSQIHRSHQEKITKRYLDFVSLGYQGRPQKARYIRIQAKSQGEGAWVFTDEAIVR
;
A
#
# COMPACT_ATOMS: atom_id res chain seq x y z
N MET A 1 -22.56 43.38 -26.25
CA MET A 1 -23.13 42.19 -25.56
C MET A 1 -24.66 42.24 -25.63
N ARG A 2 -25.21 42.11 -26.83
CA ARG A 2 -26.66 42.06 -27.17
C ARG A 2 -26.66 41.94 -28.69
N ILE A 3 -26.84 40.73 -29.23
CA ILE A 3 -27.20 40.37 -30.62
C ILE A 3 -27.01 38.86 -30.84
N PHE A 4 -26.16 38.17 -30.07
CA PHE A 4 -25.97 36.71 -30.19
C PHE A 4 -27.04 35.83 -29.51
N ILE A 5 -28.00 36.41 -28.78
CA ILE A 5 -29.03 35.65 -28.04
C ILE A 5 -30.30 35.43 -28.89
N ILE A 6 -30.48 36.14 -30.00
CA ILE A 6 -31.74 36.09 -30.77
C ILE A 6 -31.73 34.98 -31.85
N LEU A 7 -30.56 34.48 -32.27
CA LEU A 7 -30.50 33.45 -33.32
C LEU A 7 -30.78 32.01 -32.85
N CYS A 8 -30.58 31.68 -31.57
CA CYS A 8 -30.89 30.34 -31.04
C CYS A 8 -32.37 30.15 -30.67
N LEU A 9 -33.18 31.22 -30.65
CA LEU A 9 -34.58 31.16 -30.23
C LEU A 9 -35.57 31.01 -31.39
N MET A 10 -35.14 31.12 -32.66
CA MET A 10 -36.04 30.98 -33.83
C MET A 10 -36.06 29.59 -34.47
N PHE A 11 -35.32 28.60 -33.95
CA PHE A 11 -35.37 27.22 -34.47
C PHE A 11 -36.13 26.22 -33.56
N CYS A 12 -36.72 26.68 -32.45
CA CYS A 12 -37.43 25.83 -31.48
C CYS A 12 -38.95 26.04 -31.45
N LEU A 13 -39.56 26.56 -32.51
CA LEU A 13 -41.02 26.65 -32.63
C LEU A 13 -41.53 25.73 -33.75
N SER A 14 -41.46 24.42 -33.51
CA SER A 14 -42.42 23.43 -34.03
C SER A 14 -41.96 22.01 -33.71
N THR A 15 -42.25 21.54 -32.49
CA THR A 15 -42.63 20.14 -32.19
C THR A 15 -42.78 19.96 -30.67
N SER A 16 -43.91 19.37 -30.26
CA SER A 16 -44.34 18.77 -28.98
C SER A 16 -43.43 18.85 -27.71
N PRO A 17 -43.99 19.08 -26.51
CA PRO A 17 -43.22 19.17 -25.26
C PRO A 17 -42.80 17.78 -24.76
N ALA A 18 -41.64 17.31 -25.20
CA ALA A 18 -40.88 16.28 -24.50
C ALA A 18 -39.72 16.95 -23.78
N GLU A 19 -39.69 16.81 -22.45
CA GLU A 19 -38.68 17.25 -21.49
C GLU A 19 -37.33 17.69 -22.10
N ALA A 20 -37.18 18.99 -22.35
CA ALA A 20 -35.89 19.59 -22.60
C ALA A 20 -35.07 19.54 -21.30
N ARG A 21 -34.28 18.47 -21.13
CA ARG A 21 -33.27 18.38 -20.07
C ARG A 21 -32.29 19.54 -20.21
N VAL A 22 -32.39 20.51 -19.31
CA VAL A 22 -31.37 21.54 -19.12
C VAL A 22 -30.01 20.83 -18.99
N PRO A 23 -28.98 21.19 -19.78
CA PRO A 23 -27.67 20.56 -19.67
C PRO A 23 -27.15 20.78 -18.25
N ARG A 24 -26.97 19.68 -17.50
CA ARG A 24 -26.35 19.70 -16.16
C ARG A 24 -25.00 20.41 -16.30
N LYS A 25 -24.80 21.47 -15.49
CA LYS A 25 -23.50 22.13 -15.31
C LYS A 25 -22.45 21.03 -15.10
N LYS A 26 -21.42 20.92 -15.96
CA LYS A 26 -20.34 19.94 -15.80
C LYS A 26 -19.76 20.12 -14.39
N ALA A 27 -19.91 19.10 -13.54
CA ALA A 27 -19.34 19.12 -12.21
C ALA A 27 -17.81 19.17 -12.36
N ILE A 28 -17.17 20.14 -11.71
CA ILE A 28 -15.70 20.24 -11.68
C ILE A 28 -15.22 19.26 -10.59
N PRO A 29 -14.35 18.28 -10.91
CA PRO A 29 -13.84 17.35 -9.92
C PRO A 29 -13.00 18.07 -8.87
N ALA A 30 -13.00 17.56 -7.63
CA ALA A 30 -12.16 18.09 -6.56
C ALA A 30 -10.67 17.89 -6.84
N TYR A 31 -10.32 16.78 -7.50
CA TYR A 31 -8.96 16.40 -7.84
C TYR A 31 -8.84 16.04 -9.31
N GLN A 32 -7.71 16.37 -9.94
CA GLN A 32 -7.47 16.08 -11.35
C GLN A 32 -7.13 14.60 -11.58
N TRP A 33 -6.43 13.98 -10.62
CA TRP A 33 -6.07 12.57 -10.62
C TRP A 33 -7.06 11.74 -9.81
N ARG A 34 -7.73 10.79 -10.45
CA ARG A 34 -8.65 9.84 -9.82
C ARG A 34 -8.34 8.47 -10.42
N GLY A 35 -7.56 7.68 -9.69
CA GLY A 35 -6.92 6.49 -10.23
C GLY A 35 -7.38 5.17 -9.62
N LEU A 36 -7.19 4.13 -10.43
CA LEU A 36 -7.17 2.73 -10.02
C LEU A 36 -5.89 2.11 -10.59
N MET A 37 -5.04 1.58 -9.73
CA MET A 37 -3.93 0.72 -10.10
C MET A 37 -4.36 -0.75 -10.01
N ILE A 38 -4.00 -1.52 -11.03
CA ILE A 38 -4.16 -2.98 -11.08
C ILE A 38 -2.77 -3.59 -11.28
N ASP A 39 -2.34 -4.37 -10.31
CA ASP A 39 -1.23 -5.31 -10.45
C ASP A 39 -1.69 -6.48 -11.33
N VAL A 40 -1.01 -6.61 -12.46
CA VAL A 40 -1.18 -7.73 -13.40
C VAL A 40 0.05 -8.63 -13.42
N SER A 41 1.06 -8.32 -12.59
CA SER A 41 2.29 -9.07 -12.42
C SER A 41 2.09 -10.26 -11.48
N ARG A 42 1.63 -10.07 -10.23
CA ARG A 42 1.52 -11.18 -9.27
C ARG A 42 0.51 -12.23 -9.74
N HIS A 43 -0.63 -11.82 -10.29
CA HIS A 43 -1.50 -12.69 -11.09
C HIS A 43 -1.92 -12.00 -12.39
N PHE A 44 -1.92 -12.76 -13.49
CA PHE A 44 -2.24 -12.22 -14.82
C PHE A 44 -3.76 -12.13 -15.03
N PHE A 45 -4.22 -11.01 -15.60
CA PHE A 45 -5.62 -10.81 -15.95
C PHE A 45 -5.81 -10.68 -17.47
N PRO A 46 -6.85 -11.31 -18.06
CA PRO A 46 -7.15 -11.14 -19.48
C PRO A 46 -7.47 -9.68 -19.86
N VAL A 47 -7.15 -9.28 -21.10
CA VAL A 47 -7.42 -7.92 -21.62
C VAL A 47 -8.91 -7.55 -21.52
N GLU A 48 -9.81 -8.51 -21.69
CA GLU A 48 -11.26 -8.28 -21.57
C GLU A 48 -11.68 -7.89 -20.15
N PHE A 49 -10.98 -8.38 -19.11
CA PHE A 49 -11.19 -7.90 -17.75
C PHE A 49 -10.77 -6.43 -17.63
N LEU A 50 -9.61 -6.05 -18.18
CA LEU A 50 -9.14 -4.66 -18.16
C LEU A 50 -10.11 -3.73 -18.91
N LYS A 51 -10.66 -4.15 -20.05
CA LYS A 51 -11.72 -3.40 -20.77
C LYS A 51 -12.97 -3.20 -19.91
N LYS A 52 -13.41 -4.24 -19.19
CA LYS A 52 -14.53 -4.14 -18.24
C LYS A 52 -14.23 -3.13 -17.13
N GLN A 53 -13.00 -3.10 -16.61
CA GLN A 53 -12.60 -2.08 -15.63
C GLN A 53 -12.55 -0.67 -16.21
N VAL A 54 -12.10 -0.48 -17.45
CA VAL A 54 -12.17 0.81 -18.15
C VAL A 54 -13.62 1.34 -18.21
N ASP A 55 -14.59 0.48 -18.53
CA ASP A 55 -16.00 0.86 -18.59
C ASP A 55 -16.56 1.31 -17.23
N LEU A 56 -16.23 0.58 -16.17
CA LEU A 56 -16.66 0.90 -14.81
C LEU A 56 -15.94 2.13 -14.24
N CYS A 57 -14.64 2.28 -14.50
CA CYS A 57 -13.87 3.47 -14.16
C CYS A 57 -14.50 4.72 -14.79
N SER A 58 -14.82 4.66 -16.09
CA SER A 58 -15.46 5.75 -16.82
C SER A 58 -16.83 6.11 -16.21
N ARG A 59 -17.64 5.09 -15.89
CA ARG A 59 -18.95 5.25 -15.24
C ARG A 59 -18.86 6.00 -13.90
N TYR A 60 -17.83 5.69 -13.10
CA TYR A 60 -17.64 6.29 -11.78
C TYR A 60 -16.67 7.48 -11.78
N HIS A 61 -16.35 8.03 -12.94
CA HIS A 61 -15.50 9.22 -13.10
C HIS A 61 -14.05 9.06 -12.61
N ILE A 62 -13.56 7.82 -12.47
CA ILE A 62 -12.12 7.53 -12.47
C ILE A 62 -11.58 7.90 -13.85
N ASN A 63 -10.36 8.45 -13.94
CA ASN A 63 -9.76 8.90 -15.20
C ASN A 63 -8.35 8.39 -15.43
N ARG A 64 -7.82 7.59 -14.51
CA ARG A 64 -6.52 6.94 -14.62
C ARG A 64 -6.69 5.45 -14.36
N LEU A 65 -6.21 4.64 -15.30
CA LEU A 65 -5.99 3.22 -15.07
C LEU A 65 -4.48 3.01 -15.07
N HIS A 66 -3.93 2.80 -13.89
CA HIS A 66 -2.52 2.52 -13.70
C HIS A 66 -2.31 1.00 -13.82
N LEU A 67 -1.46 0.56 -14.74
CA LEU A 67 -1.16 -0.86 -14.95
C LEU A 67 0.25 -1.15 -14.45
N HIS A 68 0.34 -1.88 -13.35
CA HIS A 68 1.58 -2.41 -12.80
C HIS A 68 1.95 -3.69 -13.56
N LEU A 69 2.74 -3.50 -14.64
CA LEU A 69 2.95 -4.50 -15.70
C LEU A 69 4.12 -5.46 -15.42
N THR A 70 4.95 -5.17 -14.42
CA THR A 70 6.20 -5.89 -14.18
C THR A 70 6.47 -5.92 -12.69
N ASP A 71 6.88 -7.08 -12.18
CA ASP A 71 7.35 -7.31 -10.81
C ASP A 71 7.94 -8.73 -10.78
N ASN A 72 8.46 -9.15 -9.62
CA ASN A 72 8.83 -10.52 -9.32
C ASN A 72 7.71 -11.56 -9.63
N GLY A 73 6.44 -11.14 -9.73
CA GLY A 73 5.35 -12.03 -10.17
C GLY A 73 5.47 -12.50 -11.62
N GLY A 74 6.05 -11.66 -12.47
CA GLY A 74 6.36 -11.92 -13.87
C GLY A 74 6.14 -10.71 -14.78
N TRP A 75 6.84 -10.72 -15.91
CA TRP A 75 6.83 -9.64 -16.88
C TRP A 75 5.63 -9.72 -17.84
N ARG A 76 4.82 -8.66 -17.97
CA ARG A 76 3.51 -8.75 -18.65
C ARG A 76 3.41 -8.02 -19.99
N LEU A 77 4.47 -7.41 -20.51
CA LEU A 77 4.39 -6.64 -21.76
C LEU A 77 5.35 -7.17 -22.83
N GLU A 78 4.88 -7.40 -24.05
CA GLU A 78 5.79 -7.74 -25.14
C GLU A 78 6.77 -6.61 -25.47
N ILE A 79 8.07 -6.90 -25.43
CA ILE A 79 9.15 -6.01 -25.88
C ILE A 79 9.89 -6.74 -26.99
N HIS A 80 9.79 -6.25 -28.23
CA HIS A 80 10.32 -6.96 -29.40
C HIS A 80 11.84 -7.11 -29.34
N GLN A 81 12.54 -6.11 -28.80
CA GLN A 81 14.00 -6.18 -28.66
C GLN A 81 14.45 -7.18 -27.58
N TYR A 82 13.58 -7.53 -26.62
CA TYR A 82 13.89 -8.40 -25.48
C TYR A 82 12.85 -9.53 -25.33
N PRO A 83 12.80 -10.49 -26.28
CA PRO A 83 11.76 -11.51 -26.30
C PRO A 83 11.79 -12.44 -25.08
N GLU A 84 12.95 -12.65 -24.45
CA GLU A 84 13.04 -13.54 -23.27
C GLU A 84 12.26 -13.02 -22.06
N LEU A 85 11.93 -11.72 -22.01
CA LEU A 85 11.03 -11.18 -20.99
C LEU A 85 9.67 -11.88 -21.02
N THR A 86 9.16 -12.25 -22.20
CA THR A 86 7.87 -12.95 -22.34
C THR A 86 7.98 -14.45 -22.59
N GLN A 87 9.14 -14.94 -23.03
CA GLN A 87 9.39 -16.39 -23.16
C GLN A 87 9.71 -17.05 -21.81
N THR A 88 10.37 -16.31 -20.91
CA THR A 88 10.83 -16.82 -19.61
C THR A 88 10.30 -15.95 -18.47
N GLY A 89 10.56 -14.62 -18.47
CA GLY A 89 10.19 -13.73 -17.37
C GLY A 89 8.69 -13.61 -17.08
N ALA A 90 7.83 -14.00 -18.03
CA ALA A 90 6.38 -14.01 -17.86
C ALA A 90 5.84 -15.28 -17.16
N TRP A 91 6.68 -16.28 -16.87
CA TRP A 91 6.20 -17.61 -16.46
C TRP A 91 6.94 -18.13 -15.23
N ARG A 92 6.17 -18.62 -14.25
CA ARG A 92 6.67 -19.26 -13.05
C ARG A 92 6.23 -20.72 -12.96
N SER A 93 6.98 -21.51 -12.20
CA SER A 93 6.77 -22.96 -12.05
C SER A 93 5.62 -23.34 -11.10
N GLU A 94 5.11 -22.39 -10.32
CA GLU A 94 4.02 -22.59 -9.35
C GLU A 94 3.06 -21.40 -9.41
N GLU A 95 1.77 -21.68 -9.54
CA GLU A 95 0.71 -20.67 -9.64
C GLU A 95 0.50 -19.97 -8.30
N ASP A 96 0.49 -20.73 -7.19
CA ASP A 96 0.22 -20.19 -5.87
C ASP A 96 1.36 -19.30 -5.37
N TRP A 97 1.07 -18.01 -5.20
CA TRP A 97 2.05 -17.03 -4.75
C TRP A 97 2.72 -17.41 -3.43
N GLY A 98 1.96 -17.90 -2.45
CA GLY A 98 2.53 -18.28 -1.14
C GLY A 98 3.52 -19.43 -1.29
N LYS A 99 3.14 -20.48 -2.02
CA LYS A 99 4.04 -21.60 -2.29
C LYS A 99 5.25 -21.20 -3.11
N TRP A 100 5.12 -20.27 -4.05
CA TRP A 100 6.23 -19.87 -4.93
C TRP A 100 7.19 -18.87 -4.26
N TRP A 101 6.64 -17.82 -3.61
CA TRP A 101 7.40 -16.70 -3.05
C TRP A 101 7.92 -16.96 -1.63
N LEU A 102 7.10 -17.60 -0.79
CA LEU A 102 7.36 -17.75 0.64
C LEU A 102 7.96 -19.09 1.01
N ASP A 103 7.47 -20.17 0.37
CA ASP A 103 7.83 -21.54 0.74
C ASP A 103 8.70 -22.23 -0.35
N GLY A 104 8.80 -21.62 -1.53
CA GLY A 104 9.32 -22.22 -2.75
C GLY A 104 10.61 -21.59 -3.26
N PRO A 105 11.18 -22.17 -4.33
CA PRO A 105 12.49 -21.78 -4.86
C PRO A 105 12.48 -20.47 -5.68
N ARG A 106 11.31 -19.85 -5.91
CA ARG A 106 11.13 -18.68 -6.79
C ARG A 106 11.61 -18.91 -8.23
N ASP A 107 11.43 -20.13 -8.72
CA ASP A 107 11.90 -20.51 -10.06
C ASP A 107 10.96 -19.98 -11.16
N TYR A 108 11.58 -19.38 -12.19
CA TYR A 108 10.94 -19.07 -13.46
C TYR A 108 11.09 -20.24 -14.44
N THR A 109 10.20 -20.32 -15.41
CA THR A 109 10.20 -21.39 -16.41
C THR A 109 9.91 -20.84 -17.81
N ARG A 110 10.05 -21.68 -18.84
CA ARG A 110 9.66 -21.27 -20.20
C ARG A 110 8.16 -21.40 -20.39
N ARG A 111 7.60 -20.56 -21.25
CA ARG A 111 6.17 -20.57 -21.65
C ARG A 111 5.61 -21.95 -21.99
N ASP A 112 6.40 -22.78 -22.64
CA ASP A 112 6.02 -24.09 -23.16
C ASP A 112 6.29 -25.24 -22.18
N ALA A 113 6.82 -24.94 -20.99
CA ALA A 113 7.07 -25.93 -19.97
C ALA A 113 5.75 -26.44 -19.33
N PRO A 114 5.63 -27.74 -19.01
CA PRO A 114 4.49 -28.27 -18.28
C PRO A 114 4.33 -27.56 -16.93
N GLY A 115 3.11 -27.10 -16.64
CA GLY A 115 2.80 -26.39 -15.38
C GLY A 115 3.24 -24.93 -15.33
N ALA A 116 3.72 -24.36 -16.45
CA ALA A 116 4.02 -22.92 -16.52
C ALA A 116 2.77 -22.08 -16.26
N TYR A 117 2.81 -21.28 -15.20
CA TYR A 117 1.78 -20.32 -14.87
C TYR A 117 2.24 -18.91 -15.26
N GLY A 118 1.39 -18.17 -15.95
CA GLY A 118 1.72 -16.81 -16.38
C GLY A 118 0.85 -16.30 -17.51
N GLY A 119 1.38 -15.31 -18.22
CA GLY A 119 0.71 -14.60 -19.30
C GLY A 119 1.39 -13.26 -19.55
N TYR A 120 1.18 -12.72 -20.74
CA TYR A 120 1.63 -11.39 -21.13
C TYR A 120 0.69 -10.80 -22.16
N TYR A 121 0.74 -9.49 -22.32
CA TYR A 121 0.04 -8.74 -23.35
C TYR A 121 0.98 -8.47 -24.52
N THR A 122 0.51 -8.74 -25.73
CA THR A 122 1.16 -8.26 -26.94
C THR A 122 1.10 -6.74 -27.02
N GLN A 123 2.01 -6.13 -27.78
CA GLN A 123 1.96 -4.68 -27.97
C GLN A 123 0.66 -4.23 -28.63
N GLU A 124 0.12 -5.04 -29.55
CA GLU A 124 -1.13 -4.73 -30.26
C GLU A 124 -2.35 -4.78 -29.34
N GLU A 125 -2.45 -5.78 -28.46
CA GLU A 125 -3.51 -5.82 -27.44
C GLU A 125 -3.49 -4.58 -26.55
N MET A 126 -2.30 -4.13 -26.12
CA MET A 126 -2.17 -2.93 -25.31
C MET A 126 -2.50 -1.65 -26.10
N ARG A 127 -2.07 -1.52 -27.36
CA ARG A 127 -2.47 -0.39 -28.22
C ARG A 127 -3.98 -0.32 -28.38
N GLN A 128 -4.65 -1.46 -28.56
CA GLN A 128 -6.10 -1.53 -28.64
C GLN A 128 -6.79 -1.15 -27.33
N LEU A 129 -6.28 -1.63 -26.19
CA LEU A 129 -6.81 -1.27 -24.87
C LEU A 129 -6.63 0.22 -24.57
N VAL A 130 -5.46 0.79 -24.87
CA VAL A 130 -5.16 2.23 -24.74
C VAL A 130 -6.13 3.06 -25.57
N LYS A 131 -6.35 2.68 -26.85
CA LYS A 131 -7.31 3.36 -27.72
C LYS A 131 -8.74 3.27 -27.18
N TYR A 132 -9.13 2.11 -26.66
CA TYR A 132 -10.44 1.90 -26.05
C TYR A 132 -10.63 2.78 -24.80
N ALA A 133 -9.64 2.81 -23.92
CA ALA A 133 -9.62 3.63 -22.71
C ALA A 133 -9.73 5.12 -23.03
N ALA A 134 -8.98 5.60 -24.03
CA ALA A 134 -9.05 7.00 -24.46
C ALA A 134 -10.46 7.41 -24.91
N HIS A 135 -11.17 6.55 -25.67
CA HIS A 135 -12.57 6.81 -26.05
C HIS A 135 -13.53 6.86 -24.85
N LYS A 136 -13.16 6.26 -23.73
CA LYS A 136 -13.91 6.26 -22.46
C LYS A 136 -13.46 7.37 -21.50
N GLY A 137 -12.52 8.22 -21.92
CA GLY A 137 -11.97 9.30 -21.09
C GLY A 137 -11.01 8.81 -20.00
N ILE A 138 -10.45 7.61 -20.17
CA ILE A 138 -9.47 6.99 -19.27
C ILE A 138 -8.09 7.07 -19.91
N GLU A 139 -7.13 7.60 -19.18
CA GLU A 139 -5.71 7.54 -19.55
C GLU A 139 -5.07 6.32 -18.86
N ILE A 140 -4.36 5.49 -19.63
CA ILE A 140 -3.62 4.35 -19.08
C ILE A 140 -2.20 4.79 -18.76
N ILE A 141 -1.80 4.59 -17.50
CA ILE A 141 -0.45 4.87 -17.00
C ILE A 141 0.29 3.53 -16.91
N PRO A 142 1.32 3.28 -17.76
CA PRO A 142 2.11 2.07 -17.63
C PRO A 142 3.14 2.23 -16.51
N GLU A 143 3.36 1.16 -15.77
CA GLU A 143 4.46 1.03 -14.82
C GLU A 143 5.41 -0.08 -15.25
N ILE A 144 6.70 0.26 -15.29
CA ILE A 144 7.80 -0.68 -15.47
C ILE A 144 8.72 -0.52 -14.25
N GLU A 145 8.66 -1.48 -13.34
CA GLU A 145 9.32 -1.45 -12.04
C GLU A 145 10.83 -1.48 -12.19
N MET A 146 11.51 -0.58 -11.47
CA MET A 146 12.98 -0.53 -11.40
C MET A 146 13.49 0.28 -10.19
N PRO A 147 14.70 0.01 -9.69
CA PRO A 147 15.55 -1.15 -9.99
C PRO A 147 15.24 -2.40 -9.17
N GLY A 148 14.41 -2.27 -8.12
CA GLY A 148 13.92 -3.40 -7.33
C GLY A 148 12.89 -4.22 -8.10
N HIS A 149 12.31 -5.22 -7.44
CA HIS A 149 11.21 -6.02 -8.00
C HIS A 149 11.50 -6.58 -9.40
N SER A 150 12.73 -7.04 -9.62
CA SER A 150 13.26 -7.36 -10.95
C SER A 150 13.72 -8.83 -11.11
N ASP A 151 13.27 -9.75 -10.25
CA ASP A 151 13.61 -11.18 -10.33
C ASP A 151 13.31 -11.77 -11.72
N GLU A 152 12.20 -11.35 -12.33
CA GLU A 152 11.71 -11.81 -13.61
C GLU A 152 12.58 -11.32 -14.77
N VAL A 153 13.11 -10.11 -14.64
CA VAL A 153 14.08 -9.54 -15.58
C VAL A 153 15.41 -10.27 -15.45
N LEU A 154 15.84 -10.55 -14.22
CA LEU A 154 17.11 -11.24 -13.94
C LEU A 154 17.07 -12.72 -14.33
N ALA A 155 15.90 -13.36 -14.26
CA ALA A 155 15.71 -14.71 -14.78
C ALA A 155 15.87 -14.76 -16.31
N ALA A 156 15.32 -13.78 -17.03
CA ALA A 156 15.43 -13.70 -18.49
C ALA A 156 16.80 -13.18 -18.96
N TYR A 157 17.39 -12.22 -18.23
CA TYR A 157 18.65 -11.56 -18.57
C TYR A 157 19.56 -11.45 -17.33
N PRO A 158 20.17 -12.57 -16.87
CA PRO A 158 21.00 -12.61 -15.66
C PRO A 158 22.11 -11.56 -15.62
N LYS A 159 22.69 -11.21 -16.78
CA LYS A 159 23.81 -10.26 -16.89
C LYS A 159 23.48 -8.84 -16.43
N LEU A 160 22.22 -8.52 -16.17
CA LEU A 160 21.78 -7.22 -15.65
C LEU A 160 21.94 -7.11 -14.12
N GLY A 161 22.11 -8.23 -13.41
CA GLY A 161 22.31 -8.27 -11.96
C GLY A 161 23.74 -7.95 -11.53
N CYS A 162 23.93 -7.72 -10.22
CA CYS A 162 25.26 -7.52 -9.64
C CYS A 162 26.04 -8.84 -9.61
N VAL A 163 27.33 -8.80 -9.90
CA VAL A 163 28.21 -9.96 -9.71
C VAL A 163 28.72 -9.99 -8.27
N ASP A 164 28.53 -11.11 -7.59
CA ASP A 164 29.21 -11.43 -6.34
C ASP A 164 30.65 -11.87 -6.64
N GLU A 165 31.59 -11.06 -6.18
CA GLU A 165 33.02 -11.26 -6.44
C GLU A 165 33.62 -12.46 -5.69
N SER A 166 33.00 -12.88 -4.59
CA SER A 166 33.50 -14.02 -3.80
C SER A 166 33.21 -15.36 -4.49
N THR A 167 32.13 -15.41 -5.28
CA THR A 167 31.66 -16.63 -5.96
C THR A 167 31.75 -16.54 -7.48
N GLY A 168 31.90 -15.34 -8.05
CA GLY A 168 31.81 -15.06 -9.48
C GLY A 168 30.38 -15.19 -10.05
N LYS A 169 29.37 -15.40 -9.20
CA LYS A 169 27.98 -15.61 -9.62
C LYS A 169 27.23 -14.29 -9.70
N VAL A 170 26.27 -14.21 -10.62
CA VAL A 170 25.35 -13.07 -10.66
C VAL A 170 24.31 -13.25 -9.56
N ASN A 171 24.07 -12.21 -8.78
CA ASN A 171 22.93 -12.11 -7.89
C ASN A 171 21.67 -11.90 -8.74
N LEU A 172 20.71 -12.83 -8.60
CA LEU A 172 19.44 -12.84 -9.30
C LEU A 172 18.27 -12.42 -8.40
N SER A 173 18.57 -11.94 -7.19
CA SER A 173 17.57 -11.54 -6.20
C SER A 173 17.37 -10.03 -6.21
N SER A 174 16.13 -9.67 -6.48
CA SER A 174 15.39 -8.45 -6.23
C SER A 174 15.82 -7.23 -7.05
N ASP A 175 17.12 -6.97 -7.21
CA ASP A 175 17.60 -5.70 -7.75
C ASP A 175 18.46 -5.81 -9.02
N LEU A 176 18.14 -5.01 -10.04
CA LEU A 176 19.05 -4.74 -11.16
C LEU A 176 20.33 -4.06 -10.66
N CYS A 177 21.46 -4.29 -11.34
CA CYS A 177 22.71 -3.60 -11.03
C CYS A 177 22.68 -2.15 -11.56
N PRO A 178 22.63 -1.12 -10.69
CA PRO A 178 22.47 0.27 -11.14
C PRO A 178 23.72 0.82 -11.81
N SER A 179 24.91 0.30 -11.48
CA SER A 179 26.18 0.74 -12.07
C SER A 179 26.54 0.00 -13.36
N ASN A 180 25.78 -1.03 -13.75
CA ASN A 180 26.02 -1.77 -14.98
C ASN A 180 25.50 -0.96 -16.19
N PRO A 181 26.35 -0.58 -17.16
CA PRO A 181 25.90 0.17 -18.34
C PRO A 181 24.85 -0.58 -19.18
N ALA A 182 24.88 -1.91 -19.15
CA ALA A 182 23.88 -2.74 -19.84
C ALA A 182 22.49 -2.56 -19.24
N THR A 183 22.37 -2.37 -17.92
CA THR A 183 21.10 -2.10 -17.23
C THR A 183 20.44 -0.84 -17.76
N PHE A 184 21.17 0.27 -17.83
CA PHE A 184 20.61 1.52 -18.38
C PHE A 184 20.22 1.39 -19.86
N THR A 185 21.04 0.68 -20.64
CA THR A 185 20.74 0.43 -22.06
C THR A 185 19.47 -0.41 -22.22
N PHE A 186 19.33 -1.47 -21.42
CA PHE A 186 18.13 -2.31 -21.38
C PHE A 186 16.89 -1.48 -21.03
N LEU A 187 16.90 -0.77 -19.90
CA LEU A 187 15.77 0.02 -19.42
C LEU A 187 15.34 1.08 -20.45
N THR A 188 16.29 1.81 -21.03
CA THR A 188 15.95 2.84 -22.03
C THR A 188 15.42 2.26 -23.34
N ASN A 189 15.86 1.07 -23.75
CA ASN A 189 15.30 0.40 -24.91
C ASN A 189 13.88 -0.11 -24.66
N VAL A 190 13.63 -0.73 -23.51
CA VAL A 190 12.28 -1.11 -23.05
C VAL A 190 11.36 0.11 -23.04
N LEU A 191 11.79 1.21 -22.41
CA LEU A 191 10.98 2.42 -22.29
C LEU A 191 10.65 3.06 -23.64
N LYS A 192 11.51 2.94 -24.67
CA LYS A 192 11.17 3.39 -26.03
C LYS A 192 9.97 2.64 -26.59
N GLU A 193 9.94 1.32 -26.43
CA GLU A 193 8.83 0.49 -26.90
C GLU A 193 7.56 0.80 -26.09
N VAL A 194 7.67 0.92 -24.76
CA VAL A 194 6.57 1.33 -23.87
C VAL A 194 5.98 2.69 -24.30
N MET A 195 6.82 3.71 -24.48
CA MET A 195 6.38 5.05 -24.92
C MET A 195 5.73 5.06 -26.31
N SER A 196 5.97 4.03 -27.13
CA SER A 196 5.32 3.86 -28.45
C SER A 196 3.91 3.27 -28.34
N ILE A 197 3.60 2.58 -27.25
CA ILE A 197 2.31 1.92 -26.98
C ILE A 197 1.41 2.87 -26.19
N PHE A 198 1.98 3.51 -25.16
CA PHE A 198 1.24 4.35 -24.22
C PHE A 198 1.45 5.84 -24.52
N PRO A 199 0.41 6.59 -24.94
CA PRO A 199 0.51 8.00 -25.26
C PRO A 199 0.54 8.90 -24.02
N SER A 200 0.31 8.35 -22.83
CA SER A 200 0.35 9.07 -21.56
C SER A 200 1.62 9.90 -21.42
N GLN A 201 1.48 11.14 -20.95
CA GLN A 201 2.64 11.96 -20.61
C GLN A 201 3.45 11.30 -19.49
N TYR A 202 2.76 10.63 -18.57
CA TYR A 202 3.36 9.98 -17.41
C TYR A 202 3.75 8.53 -17.70
N ILE A 203 4.93 8.14 -17.23
CA ILE A 203 5.38 6.75 -17.11
C ILE A 203 5.75 6.52 -15.64
N HIS A 204 5.14 5.52 -15.01
CA HIS A 204 5.52 5.11 -13.67
C HIS A 204 6.73 4.16 -13.77
N ILE A 205 7.70 4.31 -12.88
CA ILE A 205 8.93 3.48 -12.89
C ILE A 205 9.10 2.65 -11.61
N GLY A 206 8.08 2.63 -10.75
CA GLY A 206 8.18 2.07 -9.41
C GLY A 206 9.15 2.85 -8.54
N GLY A 207 10.21 2.16 -8.11
CA GLY A 207 11.30 2.71 -7.30
C GLY A 207 11.13 2.46 -5.81
N ASP A 208 10.16 1.64 -5.43
CA ASP A 208 9.94 1.12 -4.09
C ASP A 208 10.87 -0.05 -3.76
N GLU A 209 11.01 -0.30 -2.45
CA GLU A 209 11.54 -1.52 -1.83
C GLU A 209 12.83 -2.16 -2.39
N ALA A 210 13.66 -1.40 -3.10
CA ALA A 210 14.98 -1.88 -3.54
C ALA A 210 15.81 -2.34 -2.32
N GLU A 211 16.24 -3.61 -2.31
CA GLU A 211 16.89 -4.23 -1.15
C GLU A 211 18.32 -3.72 -0.95
N MET A 212 19.00 -3.41 -2.06
CA MET A 212 20.38 -2.91 -2.16
C MET A 212 21.45 -3.84 -1.58
N ASN A 213 21.09 -5.08 -1.25
CA ASN A 213 21.97 -6.02 -0.58
C ASN A 213 23.17 -6.39 -1.46
N ALA A 214 22.94 -6.66 -2.74
CA ALA A 214 23.99 -6.98 -3.69
C ALA A 214 24.91 -5.79 -3.98
N TRP A 215 24.37 -4.56 -3.94
CA TRP A 215 25.11 -3.34 -4.31
C TRP A 215 26.23 -3.01 -3.32
N LYS A 216 26.05 -3.38 -2.04
CA LYS A 216 27.04 -3.22 -0.96
C LYS A 216 28.37 -3.90 -1.28
N ASN A 217 28.34 -5.04 -1.96
CA ASN A 217 29.52 -5.87 -2.24
C ASN A 217 29.92 -5.91 -3.72
N CYS A 218 29.10 -5.38 -4.63
CA CYS A 218 29.40 -5.39 -6.06
C CYS A 218 30.56 -4.44 -6.42
N ARG A 219 31.61 -4.96 -7.06
CA ARG A 219 32.81 -4.18 -7.44
C ARG A 219 32.48 -2.97 -8.32
N SER A 220 31.58 -3.15 -9.29
CA SER A 220 31.14 -2.08 -10.19
C SER A 220 30.41 -0.98 -9.41
N CYS A 221 29.47 -1.36 -8.52
CA CYS A 221 28.74 -0.41 -7.67
C CYS A 221 29.70 0.36 -6.76
N GLN A 222 30.59 -0.34 -6.08
CA GLN A 222 31.57 0.27 -5.17
C GLN A 222 32.56 1.17 -5.91
N ALA A 223 32.99 0.79 -7.12
CA ALA A 223 33.85 1.63 -7.96
C ALA A 223 33.12 2.91 -8.40
N TYR A 224 31.85 2.79 -8.82
CA TYR A 224 31.02 3.93 -9.19
C TYR A 224 30.82 4.88 -8.00
N MET A 225 30.49 4.34 -6.82
CA MET A 225 30.34 5.15 -5.61
C MET A 225 31.60 5.95 -5.28
N ARG A 226 32.79 5.32 -5.35
CA ARG A 226 34.07 6.02 -5.14
C ARG A 226 34.33 7.10 -6.18
N ALA A 227 34.10 6.79 -7.46
CA ALA A 227 34.35 7.73 -8.57
C ALA A 227 33.41 8.95 -8.54
N HIS A 228 32.19 8.78 -8.02
CA HIS A 228 31.16 9.82 -7.98
C HIS A 228 30.90 10.39 -6.57
N HIS A 229 31.75 10.06 -5.59
CA HIS A 229 31.64 10.52 -4.21
C HIS A 229 30.27 10.23 -3.55
N ILE A 230 29.65 9.10 -3.92
CA ILE A 230 28.40 8.63 -3.31
C ILE A 230 28.74 7.96 -1.98
N LYS A 231 28.17 8.49 -0.89
CA LYS A 231 28.45 8.02 0.48
C LYS A 231 27.61 6.80 0.88
N GLU A 232 26.32 6.84 0.53
CA GLU A 232 25.34 5.83 0.90
C GLU A 232 24.93 5.00 -0.31
N VAL A 233 24.67 3.70 -0.10
CA VAL A 233 24.32 2.78 -1.19
C VAL A 233 23.03 3.20 -1.91
N SER A 234 22.07 3.79 -1.20
CA SER A 234 20.83 4.36 -1.76
C SER A 234 21.06 5.48 -2.78
N GLY A 235 22.26 6.08 -2.80
CA GLY A 235 22.65 7.04 -3.82
C GLY A 235 22.83 6.40 -5.21
N LEU A 236 23.05 5.09 -5.29
CA LEU A 236 23.07 4.35 -6.56
C LEU A 236 21.68 4.26 -7.18
N GLN A 237 20.64 3.99 -6.38
CA GLN A 237 19.25 4.04 -6.85
C GLN A 237 18.89 5.44 -7.33
N THR A 238 19.21 6.46 -6.52
CA THR A 238 18.98 7.87 -6.88
C THR A 238 19.62 8.22 -8.21
N MET A 239 20.86 7.76 -8.45
CA MET A 239 21.58 7.97 -9.70
C MET A 239 20.89 7.31 -10.90
N LEU A 240 20.47 6.04 -10.77
CA LEU A 240 19.79 5.36 -11.86
C LEU A 240 18.47 6.04 -12.21
N ILE A 241 17.67 6.38 -11.19
CA ILE A 241 16.40 7.08 -11.34
C ILE A 241 16.60 8.43 -12.04
N ASP A 242 17.62 9.21 -11.66
CA ASP A 242 17.92 10.49 -12.33
C ASP A 242 18.26 10.34 -13.82
N ARG A 243 19.01 9.29 -14.18
CA ARG A 243 19.32 9.01 -15.58
C ARG A 243 18.06 8.61 -16.37
N ILE A 244 17.14 7.87 -15.74
CA ILE A 244 15.85 7.51 -16.35
C ILE A 244 14.93 8.73 -16.45
N ASP A 245 14.86 9.59 -15.43
CA ASP A 245 14.13 10.87 -15.47
C ASP A 245 14.62 11.75 -16.61
N SER A 246 15.95 11.88 -16.76
CA SER A 246 16.57 12.63 -17.85
C SER A 246 16.23 12.04 -19.22
N PHE A 247 16.23 10.71 -19.35
CA PHE A 247 15.86 10.03 -20.58
C PHE A 247 14.38 10.23 -20.93
N LEU A 248 13.46 10.07 -19.97
CA LEU A 248 12.03 10.30 -20.17
C LEU A 248 11.74 11.75 -20.54
N SER A 249 12.34 12.70 -19.82
CA SER A 249 12.22 14.14 -20.08
C SER A 249 12.69 14.50 -21.49
N ALA A 250 13.80 13.92 -21.95
CA ALA A 250 14.30 14.13 -23.32
C ALA A 250 13.38 13.57 -24.40
N ASN A 251 12.49 12.64 -24.05
CA ASN A 251 11.46 12.07 -24.94
C ASN A 251 10.07 12.67 -24.69
N GLY A 252 9.97 13.80 -23.97
CA GLY A 252 8.71 14.49 -23.71
C GLY A 252 7.78 13.76 -22.75
N ARG A 253 8.33 12.87 -21.92
CA ARG A 253 7.59 12.14 -20.88
C ARG A 253 7.99 12.63 -19.49
N SER A 254 7.16 12.28 -18.52
CA SER A 254 7.30 12.66 -17.11
C SER A 254 7.30 11.41 -16.26
N LEU A 255 8.25 11.33 -15.34
CA LEU A 255 8.38 10.22 -14.43
C LEU A 255 7.37 10.33 -13.28
N ILE A 256 6.76 9.21 -12.91
CA ILE A 256 6.19 8.98 -11.58
C ILE A 256 6.97 7.85 -10.92
N GLY A 257 7.18 7.94 -9.62
CA GLY A 257 7.61 6.80 -8.82
C GLY A 257 7.08 6.89 -7.39
N TRP A 258 7.19 5.78 -6.67
CA TRP A 258 6.78 5.68 -5.28
C TRP A 258 7.54 6.66 -4.37
N ASP A 259 7.03 6.93 -3.17
CA ASP A 259 7.55 8.01 -2.31
C ASP A 259 8.99 7.77 -1.80
N GLU A 260 9.55 6.59 -2.00
CA GLU A 260 10.99 6.31 -1.90
C GLU A 260 11.82 7.37 -2.64
N LEU A 261 11.36 7.82 -3.81
CA LEU A 261 11.99 8.86 -4.61
C LEU A 261 12.26 10.15 -3.84
N CYS A 262 11.44 10.48 -2.83
CA CYS A 262 11.59 11.67 -2.00
C CYS A 262 12.29 11.41 -0.64
N THR A 263 12.52 10.13 -0.30
CA THR A 263 13.16 9.73 0.97
C THR A 263 14.57 9.17 0.83
N LEU A 264 14.99 8.76 -0.38
CA LEU A 264 16.34 8.25 -0.64
C LEU A 264 17.41 9.33 -0.43
N SER A 265 18.66 8.92 -0.16
CA SER A 265 19.80 9.81 0.00
C SER A 265 20.79 9.68 -1.17
N PRO A 266 21.24 10.76 -1.82
CA PRO A 266 20.77 12.13 -1.71
C PRO A 266 19.65 12.46 -2.72
N ALA A 267 18.38 12.23 -2.40
CA ALA A 267 17.25 12.91 -3.08
C ALA A 267 16.96 14.22 -2.32
N PRO A 268 16.71 15.39 -2.98
CA PRO A 268 15.86 15.60 -4.16
C PRO A 268 16.49 16.48 -5.26
N LYS A 269 17.78 16.82 -5.16
CA LYS A 269 18.45 17.78 -6.07
C LYS A 269 18.74 17.21 -7.47
N VAL A 270 18.61 15.89 -7.63
CA VAL A 270 19.02 15.19 -8.85
C VAL A 270 17.84 15.08 -9.82
N ILE A 271 16.71 14.53 -9.36
CA ILE A 271 15.48 14.39 -10.15
C ILE A 271 14.92 15.77 -10.52
N LYS A 272 14.96 16.08 -11.82
CA LYS A 272 14.50 17.36 -12.36
C LYS A 272 13.00 17.31 -12.62
N GLY A 273 12.52 16.24 -13.27
CA GLY A 273 11.12 16.02 -13.63
C GLY A 273 10.52 17.11 -14.53
N ASN A 274 9.50 16.76 -15.32
CA ASN A 274 8.70 17.76 -16.03
C ASN A 274 7.28 17.24 -16.38
N PRO A 275 6.31 17.23 -15.45
CA PRO A 275 6.44 17.61 -14.03
C PRO A 275 7.17 16.55 -13.21
N LYS A 276 7.60 16.97 -12.02
CA LYS A 276 8.21 16.12 -11.00
C LYS A 276 7.09 15.56 -10.13
N THR A 277 6.81 14.26 -10.21
CA THR A 277 5.64 13.66 -9.57
C THR A 277 6.01 12.41 -8.78
N THR A 278 5.41 12.23 -7.61
CA THR A 278 5.58 11.03 -6.78
C THR A 278 4.25 10.51 -6.24
N MET A 279 4.16 9.20 -6.02
CA MET A 279 3.01 8.55 -5.43
C MET A 279 3.29 8.15 -3.98
N VAL A 280 2.53 8.74 -3.05
CA VAL A 280 2.70 8.55 -1.61
C VAL A 280 1.86 7.38 -1.13
N TRP A 281 2.52 6.27 -0.82
CA TRP A 281 1.89 4.99 -0.49
C TRP A 281 2.13 4.56 0.97
N ARG A 282 3.30 4.86 1.56
CA ARG A 282 3.63 4.39 2.91
C ARG A 282 2.78 5.08 3.97
N ASP A 283 2.81 6.41 3.98
CA ASP A 283 2.03 7.23 4.91
C ASP A 283 1.83 8.64 4.36
N SER A 284 0.64 9.22 4.60
CA SER A 284 0.31 10.58 4.17
C SER A 284 1.28 11.66 4.69
N LYS A 285 2.05 11.40 5.75
CA LYS A 285 3.08 12.28 6.29
C LYS A 285 4.17 12.63 5.26
N TYR A 286 4.46 11.74 4.32
CA TYR A 286 5.47 11.97 3.28
C TYR A 286 5.02 12.97 2.21
N ALA A 287 3.72 13.26 2.09
CA ALA A 287 3.21 14.24 1.13
C ALA A 287 3.85 15.62 1.34
N ARG A 288 3.93 16.10 2.59
CA ARG A 288 4.54 17.41 2.87
C ARG A 288 6.03 17.41 2.55
N LEU A 289 6.74 16.30 2.82
CA LEU A 289 8.15 16.16 2.47
C LEU A 289 8.33 16.28 0.95
N ALA A 290 7.59 15.49 0.17
CA ALA A 290 7.62 15.52 -1.29
C ALA A 290 7.31 16.92 -1.86
N ILE A 291 6.25 17.58 -1.36
CA ILE A 291 5.85 18.92 -1.81
C ILE A 291 6.95 19.95 -1.55
N ARG A 292 7.58 19.92 -0.36
CA ARG A 292 8.70 20.82 -0.03
C ARG A 292 9.92 20.58 -0.92
N GLN A 293 10.04 19.40 -1.50
CA GLN A 293 11.09 19.03 -2.45
C GLN A 293 10.71 19.33 -3.91
N GLY A 294 9.55 19.95 -4.15
CA GLY A 294 9.07 20.37 -5.46
C GLY A 294 8.34 19.29 -6.25
N PHE A 295 7.92 18.19 -5.61
CA PHE A 295 7.06 17.20 -6.26
C PHE A 295 5.59 17.63 -6.20
N ASP A 296 4.87 17.37 -7.29
CA ASP A 296 3.43 17.15 -7.23
C ASP A 296 3.16 15.72 -6.72
N VAL A 297 2.07 15.54 -5.99
CA VAL A 297 1.80 14.30 -5.24
C VAL A 297 0.49 13.65 -5.67
N ILE A 298 0.56 12.34 -5.89
CA ILE A 298 -0.60 11.44 -5.98
C ILE A 298 -0.69 10.68 -4.65
N MET A 299 -1.85 10.71 -4.01
CA MET A 299 -2.03 10.06 -2.70
C MET A 299 -2.59 8.65 -2.88
N ALA A 300 -1.81 7.64 -2.48
CA ALA A 300 -2.22 6.23 -2.42
C ALA A 300 -1.88 5.56 -1.08
N PRO A 301 -2.05 6.21 0.10
CA PRO A 301 -1.60 5.66 1.37
C PRO A 301 -2.28 4.31 1.70
N THR A 302 -1.48 3.32 2.11
CA THR A 302 -1.90 1.95 2.49
C THR A 302 -3.15 1.93 3.36
N ARG A 303 -3.16 2.76 4.41
CA ARG A 303 -4.28 2.93 5.38
C ARG A 303 -5.65 3.19 4.74
N TYR A 304 -5.71 3.68 3.51
CA TYR A 304 -6.95 4.10 2.86
C TYR A 304 -7.13 3.55 1.45
N CYS A 305 -6.06 3.23 0.74
CA CYS A 305 -6.07 3.06 -0.70
C CYS A 305 -5.71 1.65 -1.17
N TYR A 306 -5.23 0.76 -0.30
CA TYR A 306 -4.80 -0.60 -0.66
C TYR A 306 -6.01 -1.54 -0.66
N ILE A 307 -6.78 -1.49 -1.75
CA ILE A 307 -8.04 -2.21 -1.90
C ILE A 307 -7.85 -3.72 -2.13
N ASN A 308 -6.61 -4.23 -2.13
CA ASN A 308 -6.32 -5.65 -1.98
C ASN A 308 -6.51 -6.17 -0.55
N ASP A 309 -6.51 -5.27 0.45
CA ASP A 309 -6.84 -5.64 1.83
C ASP A 309 -8.27 -6.19 1.94
N SER A 310 -8.55 -6.99 2.98
CA SER A 310 -9.86 -7.57 3.20
C SER A 310 -10.87 -6.47 3.57
N GLN A 311 -12.06 -6.52 2.98
CA GLN A 311 -13.21 -5.72 3.39
C GLN A 311 -14.25 -6.53 4.19
N GLU A 312 -13.97 -7.81 4.43
CA GLU A 312 -14.71 -8.66 5.34
C GLU A 312 -13.95 -8.84 6.65
N VAL A 313 -14.70 -8.90 7.74
CA VAL A 313 -14.12 -9.23 9.05
C VAL A 313 -13.69 -10.69 9.03
N PRO A 314 -12.47 -11.00 9.51
CA PRO A 314 -12.01 -12.36 9.66
C PRO A 314 -12.92 -13.16 10.61
N GLU A 315 -13.87 -13.94 10.08
CA GLU A 315 -14.38 -15.09 10.84
C GLU A 315 -13.32 -16.18 10.76
N LEU A 316 -12.41 -16.21 11.75
CA LEU A 316 -11.42 -17.27 11.98
C LEU A 316 -10.33 -17.42 10.90
N ARG A 317 -9.06 -17.33 11.33
CA ARG A 317 -7.86 -17.77 10.59
C ARG A 317 -7.85 -17.39 9.10
N VAL A 318 -8.27 -16.16 8.81
CA VAL A 318 -8.34 -15.65 7.44
C VAL A 318 -6.92 -15.37 6.96
N SER A 319 -6.74 -15.58 5.65
CA SER A 319 -5.48 -15.71 4.93
C SER A 319 -4.39 -14.71 5.33
N GLU A 320 -3.17 -15.16 5.07
CA GLU A 320 -1.96 -14.76 5.77
C GLU A 320 -1.50 -13.30 5.58
N HIS A 321 -2.13 -12.52 4.71
CA HIS A 321 -1.59 -11.25 4.20
C HIS A 321 -2.64 -10.13 4.08
N THR A 322 -3.82 -10.28 4.67
CA THR A 322 -4.89 -9.28 4.50
C THR A 322 -5.02 -8.40 5.73
N ASN A 323 -4.69 -7.11 5.62
CA ASN A 323 -5.19 -6.14 6.60
C ASN A 323 -6.70 -5.98 6.40
N TYR A 324 -7.35 -5.26 7.31
CA TYR A 324 -8.77 -4.95 7.20
C TYR A 324 -8.97 -3.49 6.75
N LEU A 325 -9.55 -3.30 5.57
CA LEU A 325 -9.85 -1.99 4.98
C LEU A 325 -11.35 -1.91 4.60
N PRO A 326 -12.23 -1.54 5.56
CA PRO A 326 -13.66 -1.41 5.31
C PRO A 326 -13.99 -0.18 4.47
N LEU A 327 -15.18 -0.15 3.85
CA LEU A 327 -15.61 0.96 2.98
C LEU A 327 -15.59 2.31 3.71
N LYS A 328 -15.97 2.32 4.99
CA LYS A 328 -15.95 3.52 5.85
C LYS A 328 -14.56 4.12 5.97
N GLN A 329 -13.54 3.27 6.09
CA GLN A 329 -12.16 3.69 6.24
C GLN A 329 -11.68 4.36 4.96
N VAL A 330 -11.89 3.74 3.79
CA VAL A 330 -11.58 4.35 2.47
C VAL A 330 -12.26 5.71 2.32
N TYR A 331 -13.57 5.78 2.58
CA TYR A 331 -14.35 7.02 2.42
C TYR A 331 -13.97 8.14 3.42
N SER A 332 -13.33 7.78 4.54
CA SER A 332 -12.84 8.75 5.52
C SER A 332 -11.62 9.53 5.04
N PHE A 333 -10.95 9.07 3.98
CA PHE A 333 -9.70 9.67 3.52
C PHE A 333 -9.89 11.11 3.01
N ARG A 334 -8.97 11.99 3.42
CA ARG A 334 -8.93 13.39 3.01
C ARG A 334 -7.52 13.69 2.49
N PRO A 335 -7.27 13.66 1.17
CA PRO A 335 -5.93 13.73 0.59
C PRO A 335 -5.10 14.94 1.02
N THR A 336 -5.76 16.07 1.33
CA THR A 336 -5.10 17.33 1.70
C THR A 336 -5.17 17.64 3.20
N GLN A 337 -5.57 16.68 4.05
CA GLN A 337 -5.70 16.91 5.49
C GLN A 337 -4.35 17.27 6.11
N GLY A 338 -4.34 18.36 6.90
CA GLY A 338 -3.13 18.85 7.55
C GLY A 338 -2.20 19.67 6.64
N LEU A 339 -2.50 19.81 5.34
CA LEU A 339 -1.73 20.67 4.43
C LEU A 339 -2.28 22.09 4.41
N THR A 340 -1.39 23.07 4.21
CA THR A 340 -1.78 24.45 3.89
C THR A 340 -2.41 24.52 2.50
N ALA A 341 -3.13 25.61 2.17
CA ALA A 341 -3.73 25.77 0.84
C ALA A 341 -2.68 25.73 -0.30
N LYS A 342 -1.48 26.25 -0.06
CA LYS A 342 -0.36 26.20 -1.02
C LYS A 342 0.21 24.80 -1.18
N GLU A 343 0.34 24.04 -0.09
CA GLU A 343 0.78 22.64 -0.18
C GLU A 343 -0.31 21.79 -0.86
N ALA A 344 -1.58 22.02 -0.53
CA ALA A 344 -2.70 21.30 -1.11
C ALA A 344 -2.84 21.48 -2.63
N SER A 345 -2.37 22.59 -3.22
CA SER A 345 -2.39 22.78 -4.68
C SER A 345 -1.41 21.89 -5.44
N HIS A 346 -0.45 21.25 -4.76
CA HIS A 346 0.45 20.25 -5.32
C HIS A 346 -0.10 18.82 -5.25
N VAL A 347 -1.25 18.61 -4.59
CA VAL A 347 -1.90 17.29 -4.54
C VAL A 347 -2.75 17.13 -5.80
N LEU A 348 -2.27 16.33 -6.74
CA LEU A 348 -2.97 16.06 -8.01
C LEU A 348 -4.27 15.28 -7.78
N GLY A 349 -4.26 14.40 -6.78
CA GLY A 349 -5.42 13.63 -6.37
C GLY A 349 -5.07 12.36 -5.64
N LEU A 350 -5.82 11.29 -5.91
CA LEU A 350 -5.74 10.03 -5.19
C LEU A 350 -5.93 8.82 -6.11
N GLU A 351 -5.42 7.68 -5.65
CA GLU A 351 -5.45 6.43 -6.38
C GLU A 351 -5.68 5.25 -5.43
N ALA A 352 -6.54 4.31 -5.82
CA ALA A 352 -6.63 3.01 -5.18
C ALA A 352 -5.60 2.05 -5.80
N ALA A 353 -4.86 1.34 -4.96
CA ALA A 353 -3.91 0.31 -5.37
C ALA A 353 -4.49 -1.09 -5.11
N MET A 354 -4.50 -1.95 -6.12
CA MET A 354 -4.88 -3.35 -6.00
C MET A 354 -3.70 -4.24 -6.39
N TRP A 355 -2.94 -4.64 -5.37
CA TRP A 355 -1.92 -5.69 -5.46
C TRP A 355 -2.57 -7.07 -5.50
N THR A 356 -1.93 -8.05 -6.15
CA THR A 356 -2.62 -9.30 -6.53
C THR A 356 -1.93 -10.58 -6.06
N GLU A 357 -1.17 -10.56 -4.96
CA GLU A 357 -0.58 -11.74 -4.32
C GLU A 357 -1.62 -12.83 -4.03
N HIS A 358 -2.82 -12.41 -3.61
CA HIS A 358 -3.93 -13.32 -3.24
C HIS A 358 -5.21 -13.11 -4.07
N ILE A 359 -5.17 -12.25 -5.08
CA ILE A 359 -6.29 -11.97 -5.97
C ILE A 359 -6.00 -12.66 -7.30
N LYS A 360 -6.51 -13.90 -7.44
CA LYS A 360 -6.09 -14.79 -8.53
C LYS A 360 -6.94 -14.65 -9.78
N THR A 361 -8.22 -14.29 -9.63
CA THR A 361 -9.18 -14.29 -10.73
C THR A 361 -9.82 -12.93 -10.94
N PRO A 362 -10.33 -12.63 -12.16
CA PRO A 362 -11.16 -11.45 -12.42
C PRO A 362 -12.31 -11.26 -11.42
N ARG A 363 -12.87 -12.37 -10.94
CA ARG A 363 -13.97 -12.39 -9.97
C ARG A 363 -13.51 -11.89 -8.59
N ASP A 364 -12.33 -12.30 -8.15
CA ASP A 364 -11.73 -11.87 -6.88
C ASP A 364 -11.33 -10.39 -6.96
N ALA A 365 -10.82 -9.94 -8.11
CA ALA A 365 -10.47 -8.55 -8.33
C ALA A 365 -11.71 -7.64 -8.30
N GLU A 366 -12.81 -8.03 -8.96
CA GLU A 366 -14.08 -7.28 -8.87
C GLU A 366 -14.61 -7.19 -7.44
N TYR A 367 -14.43 -8.25 -6.67
CA TYR A 367 -14.77 -8.27 -5.26
C TYR A 367 -13.94 -7.24 -4.50
N ALA A 368 -12.62 -7.27 -4.65
CA ALA A 368 -11.70 -6.34 -3.98
C ALA A 368 -11.97 -4.86 -4.35
N ILE A 369 -12.20 -4.57 -5.65
CA ILE A 369 -12.40 -3.23 -6.19
C ILE A 369 -13.72 -2.63 -5.72
N TYR A 370 -14.84 -3.37 -5.79
CA TYR A 370 -16.18 -2.83 -5.55
C TYR A 370 -16.75 -3.32 -4.21
N PRO A 371 -17.22 -2.42 -3.33
CA PRO A 371 -17.58 -1.02 -3.60
C PRO A 371 -16.50 0.04 -3.30
N ARG A 372 -15.29 -0.33 -2.88
CA ARG A 372 -14.28 0.65 -2.39
C ARG A 372 -13.86 1.68 -3.44
N LEU A 373 -13.82 1.34 -4.72
CA LEU A 373 -13.58 2.29 -5.81
C LEU A 373 -14.65 3.40 -5.88
N LEU A 374 -15.88 3.14 -5.45
CA LEU A 374 -16.92 4.17 -5.36
C LEU A 374 -16.57 5.25 -4.34
N ALA A 375 -15.87 4.89 -3.26
CA ALA A 375 -15.40 5.86 -2.27
C ALA A 375 -14.28 6.74 -2.84
N ILE A 376 -13.31 6.13 -3.54
CA ILE A 376 -12.23 6.84 -4.27
C ILE A 376 -12.82 7.83 -5.28
N ALA A 377 -13.78 7.37 -6.08
CA ALA A 377 -14.51 8.20 -7.04
C ALA A 377 -15.20 9.39 -6.35
N ARG A 378 -15.90 9.17 -5.24
CA ARG A 378 -16.57 10.25 -4.50
C ARG A 378 -15.59 11.25 -3.90
N ILE A 379 -14.50 10.81 -3.29
CA ILE A 379 -13.46 11.70 -2.77
C ILE A 379 -12.83 12.51 -3.91
N GLY A 380 -12.58 11.88 -5.05
CA GLY A 380 -12.04 12.51 -6.25
C GLY A 380 -12.93 13.60 -6.84
N MET A 381 -14.25 13.43 -6.74
CA MET A 381 -15.25 14.31 -7.37
C MET A 381 -15.78 15.38 -6.42
N ASP A 382 -16.02 15.07 -5.15
CA ASP A 382 -16.78 15.92 -4.24
C ASP A 382 -15.86 16.86 -3.45
N SER A 383 -15.88 18.15 -3.77
CA SER A 383 -15.14 19.17 -3.00
C SER A 383 -15.64 19.34 -1.56
N LYS A 384 -16.87 18.88 -1.30
CA LYS A 384 -17.48 18.79 0.04
C LYS A 384 -18.10 17.40 0.20
N PRO A 385 -17.37 16.45 0.82
CA PRO A 385 -17.86 15.09 0.99
C PRO A 385 -19.13 15.04 1.82
N LYS A 386 -20.09 14.22 1.41
CA LYS A 386 -21.31 13.95 2.18
C LYS A 386 -21.00 13.11 3.43
N PRO A 387 -21.87 13.13 4.46
CA PRO A 387 -21.78 12.19 5.58
C PRO A 387 -21.71 10.74 5.12
N TYR A 388 -20.96 9.90 5.84
CA TYR A 388 -20.78 8.48 5.46
C TYR A 388 -22.11 7.72 5.32
N LYS A 389 -23.11 8.03 6.15
CA LYS A 389 -24.43 7.39 6.07
C LYS A 389 -25.08 7.58 4.70
N GLU A 390 -25.09 8.80 4.16
CA GLU A 390 -25.64 9.10 2.83
C GLU A 390 -24.81 8.42 1.73
N PHE A 391 -23.49 8.42 1.86
CA PHE A 391 -22.63 7.72 0.91
C PHE A 391 -22.89 6.21 0.92
N ARG A 392 -23.06 5.61 2.09
CA ARG A 392 -23.33 4.17 2.24
C ARG A 392 -24.67 3.79 1.62
N GLU A 393 -25.70 4.61 1.79
CA GLU A 393 -27.00 4.41 1.13
C GLU A 393 -26.88 4.45 -0.40
N TYR A 394 -26.04 5.33 -0.94
CA TYR A 394 -25.70 5.34 -2.37
C TYR A 394 -24.91 4.07 -2.77
N ALA A 395 -23.88 3.71 -2.01
CA ALA A 395 -23.02 2.57 -2.31
C ALA A 395 -23.80 1.25 -2.31
N LEU A 396 -24.76 1.06 -1.39
CA LEU A 396 -25.64 -0.11 -1.37
C LEU A 396 -26.41 -0.26 -2.70
N LYS A 397 -27.02 0.82 -3.18
CA LYS A 397 -27.78 0.81 -4.44
C LYS A 397 -26.89 0.52 -5.65
N GLU A 398 -25.69 1.07 -5.67
CA GLU A 398 -24.74 0.80 -6.76
C GLU A 398 -24.17 -0.62 -6.70
N VAL A 399 -23.97 -1.19 -5.50
CA VAL A 399 -23.60 -2.61 -5.35
C VAL A 399 -24.68 -3.52 -5.91
N ASP A 400 -25.95 -3.27 -5.59
CA ASP A 400 -27.06 -4.06 -6.13
C ASP A 400 -27.09 -4.00 -7.67
N ARG A 401 -26.88 -2.81 -8.23
CA ARG A 401 -26.79 -2.60 -9.67
C ARG A 401 -25.60 -3.33 -10.30
N LEU A 402 -24.41 -3.17 -9.73
CA LEU A 402 -23.18 -3.84 -10.20
C LEU A 402 -23.37 -5.36 -10.24
N ARG A 403 -23.95 -5.93 -9.17
CA ARG A 403 -24.22 -7.38 -9.07
C ARG A 403 -25.26 -7.84 -10.09
N ALA A 404 -26.32 -7.05 -10.32
CA ALA A 404 -27.31 -7.33 -11.37
C ALA A 404 -26.71 -7.29 -12.78
N GLU A 405 -25.67 -6.49 -13.00
CA GLU A 405 -24.91 -6.39 -14.25
C GLU A 405 -23.76 -7.43 -14.35
N GLY A 406 -23.66 -8.37 -13.40
CA GLY A 406 -22.66 -9.44 -13.44
C GLY A 406 -21.26 -9.01 -12.99
N VAL A 407 -21.14 -7.97 -12.17
CA VAL A 407 -19.91 -7.63 -11.44
C VAL A 407 -19.94 -8.30 -10.07
N ASN A 408 -18.89 -9.03 -9.69
CA ASN A 408 -18.80 -9.70 -8.39
C ASN A 408 -18.47 -8.72 -7.24
N ALA A 409 -19.20 -7.61 -7.11
CA ALA A 409 -19.00 -6.66 -6.04
C ALA A 409 -19.32 -7.27 -4.67
N PHE A 410 -18.56 -6.90 -3.64
CA PHE A 410 -18.80 -7.31 -2.26
C PHE A 410 -20.20 -6.91 -1.79
N ASP A 411 -20.87 -7.82 -1.09
CA ASP A 411 -22.21 -7.60 -0.54
C ASP A 411 -22.12 -6.67 0.69
N LEU A 412 -22.13 -5.37 0.43
CA LEU A 412 -22.06 -4.32 1.44
C LEU A 412 -23.20 -4.40 2.48
N SER A 413 -24.32 -5.07 2.18
CA SER A 413 -25.38 -5.27 3.16
C SER A 413 -24.97 -6.20 4.31
N ARG A 414 -23.95 -7.04 4.09
CA ARG A 414 -23.38 -8.01 5.06
C ARG A 414 -22.10 -7.52 5.74
N GLU A 415 -21.65 -6.29 5.45
CA GLU A 415 -20.49 -5.69 6.10
C GLU A 415 -20.69 -5.66 7.62
N LYS A 416 -19.76 -6.27 8.37
CA LYS A 416 -19.83 -6.31 9.84
C LYS A 416 -19.30 -5.06 10.53
N GLY A 417 -18.40 -4.33 9.86
CA GLY A 417 -17.75 -3.16 10.44
C GLY A 417 -16.52 -3.49 11.28
N ASP A 418 -16.15 -2.59 12.18
CA ASP A 418 -14.93 -2.72 12.98
C ASP A 418 -15.08 -3.74 14.13
N ARG A 419 -14.00 -3.99 14.86
CA ARG A 419 -13.98 -4.90 16.01
C ARG A 419 -14.97 -4.41 17.07
N PRO A 420 -15.92 -5.24 17.56
CA PRO A 420 -16.94 -4.79 18.52
C PRO A 420 -16.35 -4.06 19.75
N GLU A 421 -15.20 -4.52 20.23
CA GLU A 421 -14.46 -3.97 21.34
C GLU A 421 -13.91 -2.55 21.09
N SER A 422 -13.65 -2.16 19.84
CA SER A 422 -13.11 -0.84 19.48
C SER A 422 -14.20 0.24 19.35
N LEU A 423 -15.48 -0.17 19.27
CA LEU A 423 -16.60 0.72 18.99
C LEU A 423 -16.96 1.63 20.16
N LEU A 424 -16.70 1.19 21.39
CA LEU A 424 -17.08 1.91 22.61
C LEU A 424 -15.87 2.01 23.56
N PRO A 425 -15.65 3.18 24.19
CA PRO A 425 -14.63 3.29 25.21
C PRO A 425 -14.89 2.34 26.39
N VAL A 426 -13.81 1.74 26.90
CA VAL A 426 -13.84 0.94 28.12
C VAL A 426 -13.57 1.80 29.35
N SER A 427 -14.18 1.43 30.47
CA SER A 427 -13.91 2.00 31.79
C SER A 427 -13.15 0.97 32.64
N HIS A 428 -12.07 1.40 33.29
CA HIS A 428 -11.18 0.59 34.14
C HIS A 428 -10.31 1.52 34.99
N LEU A 429 -9.61 0.96 35.98
CA LEU A 429 -8.86 1.72 36.99
C LEU A 429 -7.64 2.46 36.45
N ALA A 430 -7.06 1.98 35.34
CA ALA A 430 -5.90 2.59 34.71
C ALA A 430 -6.26 3.66 33.66
N LYS A 431 -7.54 3.97 33.44
CA LYS A 431 -7.93 5.00 32.47
C LYS A 431 -7.37 6.36 32.89
N ALA A 432 -6.69 7.03 31.95
CA ALA A 432 -5.90 8.25 32.15
C ALA A 432 -4.76 8.12 33.18
N ALA A 433 -4.37 6.90 33.55
CA ALA A 433 -3.19 6.68 34.38
C ALA A 433 -1.93 7.13 33.63
N LYS A 434 -0.96 7.67 34.38
CA LYS A 434 0.32 8.05 33.82
C LYS A 434 1.09 6.80 33.43
N VAL A 435 1.58 6.76 32.20
CA VAL A 435 2.45 5.69 31.70
C VAL A 435 3.89 6.17 31.65
N THR A 436 4.77 5.50 32.38
CA THR A 436 6.22 5.64 32.24
C THR A 436 6.72 4.58 31.29
N TYR A 437 7.32 4.98 30.18
CA TYR A 437 7.94 4.09 29.21
C TYR A 437 9.41 3.88 29.60
N ASN A 438 9.72 2.76 30.26
CA ASN A 438 11.10 2.37 30.57
C ASN A 438 11.84 1.95 29.28
N ARG A 439 11.09 1.53 28.26
CA ARG A 439 11.52 1.44 26.87
C ARG A 439 10.51 2.12 25.94
N PRO A 440 10.99 2.83 24.91
CA PRO A 440 10.10 3.57 24.00
C PRO A 440 9.32 2.62 23.09
N TYR A 441 8.10 3.03 22.71
CA TYR A 441 7.42 2.48 21.54
C TYR A 441 8.11 2.97 20.24
N SER A 442 7.80 2.32 19.12
CA SER A 442 8.35 2.73 17.82
C SER A 442 7.70 4.02 17.30
N PRO A 443 8.50 4.98 16.78
CA PRO A 443 7.99 6.20 16.15
C PRO A 443 7.17 5.93 14.87
N ASP A 444 7.27 4.73 14.31
CA ASP A 444 6.48 4.34 13.14
C ASP A 444 5.06 3.87 13.51
N TYR A 445 4.86 3.45 14.77
CA TYR A 445 3.61 2.87 15.26
C TYR A 445 3.21 3.43 16.63
N GLU A 446 3.14 4.76 16.71
CA GLU A 446 2.89 5.48 17.97
C GLU A 446 1.43 5.40 18.45
N ALA A 447 0.48 5.13 17.55
CA ALA A 447 -0.96 5.26 17.75
C ALA A 447 -1.41 6.67 18.20
N GLN A 448 -1.76 6.83 19.48
CA GLN A 448 -2.06 8.12 20.15
C GLN A 448 -0.89 8.60 21.03
N GLY A 449 0.30 8.04 20.83
CA GLY A 449 1.50 8.33 21.61
C GLY A 449 1.38 7.81 23.04
N THR A 450 1.80 8.63 24.01
CA THR A 450 1.86 8.24 25.42
C THR A 450 0.51 7.92 26.05
N ALA A 451 -0.60 8.38 25.46
CA ALA A 451 -1.95 8.12 25.95
C ALA A 451 -2.51 6.75 25.55
N THR A 452 -1.95 6.09 24.52
CA THR A 452 -2.58 4.92 23.86
C THR A 452 -2.96 3.79 24.81
N LEU A 453 -2.10 3.48 25.79
CA LEU A 453 -2.30 2.31 26.66
C LEU A 453 -3.29 2.58 27.81
N THR A 454 -3.77 3.82 27.96
CA THR A 454 -4.63 4.27 29.06
C THR A 454 -5.75 5.23 28.63
N ASP A 455 -6.07 5.37 27.34
CA ASP A 455 -7.10 6.32 26.87
C ASP A 455 -8.53 5.75 26.92
N GLY A 456 -8.64 4.47 27.25
CA GLY A 456 -9.89 3.70 27.30
C GLY A 456 -10.37 3.28 25.92
N LEU A 457 -9.54 3.32 24.89
CA LEU A 457 -9.89 2.99 23.51
C LEU A 457 -9.17 1.72 23.06
N ARG A 458 -9.96 0.71 22.67
CA ARG A 458 -9.40 -0.56 22.19
C ARG A 458 -9.13 -0.56 20.69
N GLY A 459 -8.28 -1.48 20.28
CA GLY A 459 -7.88 -1.69 18.91
C GLY A 459 -8.94 -2.38 18.05
N GLY A 460 -9.05 -1.93 16.80
CA GLY A 460 -9.84 -2.50 15.71
C GLY A 460 -9.15 -3.69 15.05
N TRP A 461 -9.63 -4.09 13.88
CA TRP A 461 -9.09 -5.26 13.14
C TRP A 461 -7.74 -5.01 12.43
N SER A 462 -7.19 -3.80 12.50
CA SER A 462 -5.95 -3.45 11.80
C SER A 462 -4.96 -2.75 12.72
N HIS A 463 -3.70 -3.20 12.71
CA HIS A 463 -2.60 -2.59 13.47
C HIS A 463 -2.30 -1.13 13.06
N THR A 464 -2.79 -0.67 11.89
CA THR A 464 -2.62 0.71 11.37
C THR A 464 -3.82 1.63 11.65
N ASP A 465 -4.80 1.17 12.44
CA ASP A 465 -5.98 1.95 12.80
C ASP A 465 -5.71 3.14 13.73
N ARG A 466 -4.48 3.25 14.26
CA ARG A 466 -4.02 4.22 15.28
C ARG A 466 -4.57 3.99 16.69
N ARG A 467 -4.90 2.74 17.02
CA ARG A 467 -5.25 2.25 18.36
C ARG A 467 -4.24 1.24 18.89
N TRP A 468 -3.49 0.59 18.02
CA TRP A 468 -2.43 -0.35 18.41
C TRP A 468 -1.06 0.33 18.42
N GLN A 469 -0.33 0.20 19.53
CA GLN A 469 1.03 0.72 19.69
C GLN A 469 2.05 -0.40 19.45
N GLY A 470 3.09 -0.12 18.66
CA GLY A 470 4.10 -1.10 18.24
C GLY A 470 5.42 -0.99 19.00
N PHE A 471 5.96 -2.14 19.41
CA PHE A 471 7.25 -2.31 20.07
C PHE A 471 8.11 -3.28 19.25
N ILE A 472 9.31 -2.88 18.86
CA ILE A 472 10.19 -3.71 18.04
C ILE A 472 11.14 -4.54 18.90
N GLY A 473 11.28 -5.81 18.53
CA GLY A 473 12.16 -6.77 19.17
C GLY A 473 13.64 -6.41 19.08
N GLY A 474 14.34 -6.61 20.19
CA GLY A 474 15.78 -6.47 20.35
C GLY A 474 16.22 -7.18 21.63
N ASP A 475 17.29 -6.72 22.28
CA ASP A 475 17.78 -7.35 23.50
C ASP A 475 16.82 -7.15 24.70
N GLY A 476 16.30 -8.25 25.24
CA GLY A 476 15.43 -8.27 26.44
C GLY A 476 13.95 -7.98 26.14
N TYR A 477 13.24 -7.36 27.08
CA TYR A 477 11.85 -6.96 26.87
C TYR A 477 11.79 -5.78 25.89
N CYS A 478 11.04 -5.93 24.81
CA CYS A 478 10.81 -4.85 23.84
C CYS A 478 9.82 -3.80 24.38
N MET A 479 8.82 -4.25 25.14
CA MET A 479 7.90 -3.39 25.87
C MET A 479 8.25 -3.45 27.36
N ASP A 480 8.44 -2.29 27.99
CA ASP A 480 8.62 -2.17 29.43
C ASP A 480 8.00 -0.86 29.89
N ILE A 481 6.84 -0.95 30.52
CA ILE A 481 6.03 0.20 30.94
C ILE A 481 5.64 0.08 32.41
N THR A 482 5.46 1.23 33.06
CA THR A 482 4.92 1.33 34.41
C THR A 482 3.71 2.26 34.40
N LEU A 483 2.55 1.73 34.79
CA LEU A 483 1.32 2.48 35.03
C LEU A 483 1.34 3.01 36.47
N ASP A 484 1.06 4.30 36.66
CA ASP A 484 0.78 4.91 37.97
C ASP A 484 -0.71 5.18 38.09
N LEU A 485 -1.40 4.41 38.94
CA LEU A 485 -2.84 4.55 39.19
C LEU A 485 -3.18 5.82 40.00
N GLY A 486 -2.17 6.59 40.42
CA GLY A 486 -2.28 7.83 41.21
C GLY A 486 -2.35 7.56 42.72
N GLU A 487 -3.00 6.47 43.11
CA GLU A 487 -3.10 5.99 44.49
C GLU A 487 -3.15 4.47 44.53
N GLU A 488 -3.07 3.90 45.74
CA GLU A 488 -3.21 2.47 45.96
C GLU A 488 -4.64 2.01 45.64
N ARG A 489 -4.79 1.05 44.73
CA ARG A 489 -6.08 0.53 44.27
C ARG A 489 -6.10 -0.99 44.37
N SER A 490 -7.28 -1.53 44.63
CA SER A 490 -7.53 -2.98 44.58
C SER A 490 -8.02 -3.38 43.20
N PHE A 491 -7.49 -4.46 42.65
CA PHE A 491 -7.85 -5.01 41.34
C PHE A 491 -7.63 -6.52 41.32
N GLU A 492 -8.37 -7.23 40.48
CA GLU A 492 -8.26 -8.69 40.29
C GLU A 492 -7.77 -9.07 38.89
N SER A 493 -7.62 -8.09 38.00
CA SER A 493 -7.21 -8.30 36.62
C SER A 493 -6.39 -7.15 36.04
N VAL A 494 -5.42 -7.51 35.19
CA VAL A 494 -4.66 -6.60 34.33
C VAL A 494 -4.54 -7.29 32.98
N ARG A 495 -5.23 -6.79 31.95
CA ARG A 495 -5.29 -7.43 30.63
C ARG A 495 -5.02 -6.43 29.52
N MET A 496 -4.41 -6.92 28.46
CA MET A 496 -4.18 -6.20 27.21
C MET A 496 -4.46 -7.15 26.05
N ASP A 497 -4.89 -6.61 24.91
CA ASP A 497 -4.94 -7.43 23.70
C ASP A 497 -3.63 -7.32 22.94
N PHE A 498 -3.28 -8.39 22.24
CA PHE A 498 -2.11 -8.49 21.39
C PHE A 498 -2.51 -9.01 20.01
N ILE A 499 -1.81 -8.53 18.98
CA ILE A 499 -2.01 -8.99 17.61
C ILE A 499 -1.05 -10.16 17.32
N GLN A 500 -1.56 -11.20 16.67
CA GLN A 500 -0.76 -12.20 15.97
C GLN A 500 -0.96 -12.03 14.47
N ASN A 501 0.09 -11.69 13.73
CA ASN A 501 0.10 -11.65 12.27
C ASN A 501 1.55 -11.80 11.74
N ALA A 502 1.94 -13.02 11.38
CA ALA A 502 3.34 -13.30 11.07
C ALA A 502 3.83 -12.74 9.71
N ALA A 503 2.93 -12.34 8.79
CA ALA A 503 3.35 -11.74 7.52
C ALA A 503 4.10 -10.40 7.71
N PRO A 504 3.57 -9.39 8.42
CA PRO A 504 4.31 -8.20 8.82
C PRO A 504 5.21 -8.42 10.05
N TRP A 505 5.57 -9.67 10.37
CA TRP A 505 6.39 -10.02 11.54
C TRP A 505 5.81 -9.55 12.89
N ILE A 506 4.48 -9.51 13.01
CA ILE A 506 3.79 -9.19 14.27
C ILE A 506 3.47 -10.50 15.00
N PHE A 507 3.94 -10.64 16.23
CA PHE A 507 3.75 -11.86 17.01
C PHE A 507 3.19 -11.55 18.39
N LEU A 508 2.49 -12.53 18.97
CA LEU A 508 2.26 -12.53 20.41
C LEU A 508 3.61 -12.49 21.14
N PRO A 509 3.70 -11.79 22.29
CA PRO A 509 4.93 -11.75 23.05
C PRO A 509 5.38 -13.17 23.43
N GLU A 510 6.66 -13.49 23.27
CA GLU A 510 7.25 -14.76 23.73
C GLU A 510 7.00 -14.92 25.23
N GLU A 511 7.14 -13.82 25.96
CA GLU A 511 6.94 -13.73 27.40
C GLU A 511 6.23 -12.44 27.78
N LEU A 512 5.24 -12.53 28.67
CA LEU A 512 4.55 -11.41 29.30
C LEU A 512 4.69 -11.52 30.83
N VAL A 513 5.24 -10.48 31.46
CA VAL A 513 5.41 -10.36 32.92
C VAL A 513 4.63 -9.15 33.44
N ILE A 514 3.85 -9.36 34.50
CA ILE A 514 3.16 -8.28 35.21
C ILE A 514 3.61 -8.29 36.67
N SER A 515 4.04 -7.13 37.14
CA SER A 515 4.50 -6.92 38.52
C SER A 515 3.83 -5.69 39.13
N VAL A 516 3.74 -5.66 40.45
CA VAL A 516 3.10 -4.58 41.21
C VAL A 516 4.05 -3.95 42.23
N SER A 517 3.82 -2.69 42.57
CA SER A 517 4.60 -1.96 43.57
C SER A 517 3.76 -0.88 44.25
N ASP A 518 4.08 -0.58 45.51
CA ASP A 518 3.50 0.55 46.25
C ASP A 518 4.37 1.81 46.14
N ASP A 519 5.68 1.64 45.96
CA ASP A 519 6.67 2.73 45.96
C ASP A 519 7.20 3.10 44.56
N GLY A 520 6.92 2.27 43.55
CA GLY A 520 7.33 2.48 42.16
C GLY A 520 8.78 2.08 41.87
N SER A 521 9.46 1.46 42.83
CA SER A 521 10.87 1.03 42.74
C SER A 521 11.07 -0.47 43.03
N HIS A 522 10.36 -1.03 43.99
CA HIS A 522 10.40 -2.46 44.33
C HIS A 522 9.16 -3.16 43.78
N PHE A 523 9.37 -4.00 42.77
CA PHE A 523 8.28 -4.69 42.07
C PHE A 523 8.23 -6.17 42.45
N SER A 524 7.03 -6.65 42.77
CA SER A 524 6.74 -8.07 42.99
C SER A 524 5.92 -8.65 41.84
N GLN A 525 6.38 -9.75 41.25
CA GLN A 525 5.73 -10.39 40.12
C GLN A 525 4.41 -11.06 40.55
N ILE A 526 3.34 -10.77 39.82
CA ILE A 526 2.02 -11.39 40.02
C ILE A 526 1.61 -12.29 38.85
N HIS A 527 2.24 -12.11 37.68
CA HIS A 527 1.95 -12.89 36.47
C HIS A 527 3.22 -13.11 35.66
N ARG A 528 3.34 -14.30 35.09
CA ARG A 528 4.30 -14.62 34.02
C ARG A 528 3.66 -15.67 33.12
N SER A 529 3.64 -15.41 31.82
CA SER A 529 3.18 -16.37 30.83
C SER A 529 4.15 -16.42 29.66
N HIS A 530 4.28 -17.60 29.07
CA HIS A 530 5.03 -17.82 27.84
C HIS A 530 4.09 -18.24 26.73
N GLN A 531 4.34 -17.74 25.52
CA GLN A 531 3.59 -18.12 24.32
C GLN A 531 4.54 -18.88 23.39
N GLU A 532 4.03 -19.96 22.79
CA GLU A 532 4.77 -20.67 21.75
C GLU A 532 4.93 -19.79 20.51
N LYS A 533 5.98 -20.05 19.74
CA LYS A 533 6.16 -19.39 18.45
C LYS A 533 5.14 -19.87 17.44
N ILE A 534 4.13 -19.05 17.21
CA ILE A 534 3.17 -19.26 16.14
C ILE A 534 3.81 -18.75 14.84
N THR A 535 4.32 -19.69 14.04
CA THR A 535 4.84 -19.40 12.69
C THR A 535 3.74 -19.32 11.64
N LYS A 536 2.52 -19.77 11.98
CA LYS A 536 1.36 -19.70 11.11
C LYS A 536 0.97 -18.24 10.91
N ARG A 537 0.76 -17.82 9.66
CA ARG A 537 0.64 -16.41 9.30
C ARG A 537 -0.80 -15.88 9.35
N TYR A 538 -1.72 -16.48 10.13
CA TYR A 538 -3.08 -15.94 10.24
C TYR A 538 -3.14 -14.72 11.17
N LEU A 539 -4.11 -13.84 10.93
CA LEU A 539 -4.45 -12.74 11.83
C LEU A 539 -5.27 -13.24 13.03
N ASP A 540 -4.84 -12.90 14.24
CA ASP A 540 -5.55 -13.18 15.49
C ASP A 540 -5.37 -12.06 16.51
N PHE A 541 -6.29 -11.98 17.47
CA PHE A 541 -6.30 -10.99 18.55
C PHE A 541 -6.48 -11.73 19.88
N VAL A 542 -5.43 -11.72 20.70
CA VAL A 542 -5.39 -12.51 21.93
C VAL A 542 -5.28 -11.61 23.13
N SER A 543 -6.22 -11.76 24.06
CA SER A 543 -6.17 -11.07 25.35
C SER A 543 -5.27 -11.82 26.32
N LEU A 544 -4.19 -11.18 26.76
CA LEU A 544 -3.20 -11.75 27.67
C LEU A 544 -3.08 -10.90 28.94
N GLY A 545 -2.71 -11.53 30.04
CA GLY A 545 -2.42 -10.84 31.30
C GLY A 545 -2.84 -11.60 32.54
N TYR A 546 -2.98 -10.86 33.65
CA TYR A 546 -3.34 -11.38 34.96
C TYR A 546 -4.86 -11.44 35.15
N GLN A 547 -5.35 -12.57 35.66
CA GLN A 547 -6.66 -12.70 36.28
C GLN A 547 -6.52 -13.64 37.47
N GLY A 548 -6.80 -13.18 38.67
CA GLY A 548 -6.59 -14.03 39.84
C GLY A 548 -7.03 -13.41 41.15
N ARG A 549 -6.22 -13.63 42.18
CA ARG A 549 -6.49 -13.14 43.54
C ARG A 549 -6.42 -11.61 43.56
N PRO A 550 -7.30 -10.92 44.31
CA PRO A 550 -7.21 -9.48 44.47
C PRO A 550 -5.79 -9.04 44.87
N GLN A 551 -5.24 -8.13 44.07
CA GLN A 551 -4.01 -7.41 44.35
C GLN A 551 -4.36 -6.03 44.87
N LYS A 552 -3.42 -5.42 45.58
CA LYS A 552 -3.54 -4.07 46.08
C LYS A 552 -2.20 -3.39 45.90
N ALA A 553 -2.16 -2.36 45.05
CA ALA A 553 -0.94 -1.64 44.70
C ALA A 553 -1.25 -0.30 44.01
N ARG A 554 -0.27 0.60 43.93
CA ARG A 554 -0.35 1.85 43.16
C ARG A 554 0.23 1.73 41.75
N TYR A 555 1.34 1.01 41.61
CA TYR A 555 2.08 0.89 40.36
C TYR A 555 1.95 -0.50 39.78
N ILE A 556 1.78 -0.58 38.47
CA ILE A 556 1.73 -1.83 37.70
C ILE A 556 2.78 -1.75 36.60
N ARG A 557 3.78 -2.64 36.64
CA ARG A 557 4.78 -2.77 35.57
C ARG A 557 4.44 -3.93 34.67
N ILE A 558 4.42 -3.69 33.37
CA ILE A 558 4.11 -4.66 32.33
C ILE A 558 5.31 -4.76 31.39
N GLN A 559 5.82 -5.98 31.20
CA GLN A 559 6.98 -6.25 30.37
C GLN A 559 6.65 -7.34 29.35
N ALA A 560 6.97 -7.11 28.08
CA ALA A 560 6.73 -8.07 27.01
C ALA A 560 7.99 -8.27 26.15
N LYS A 561 8.34 -9.53 25.91
CA LYS A 561 9.49 -9.95 25.09
C LYS A 561 8.99 -10.38 23.71
N SER A 562 9.65 -9.92 22.64
CA SER A 562 9.31 -10.31 21.27
C SER A 562 9.83 -11.71 20.94
N GLN A 563 9.33 -12.29 19.84
CA GLN A 563 9.70 -13.62 19.34
C GLN A 563 10.98 -13.63 18.47
N GLY A 564 11.93 -12.76 18.79
CA GLY A 564 13.16 -12.53 18.04
C GLY A 564 13.45 -11.04 17.82
N GLU A 565 14.68 -10.75 17.38
CA GLU A 565 15.09 -9.42 16.93
C GLU A 565 14.29 -9.01 15.69
N GLY A 566 13.85 -7.75 15.63
CA GLY A 566 13.02 -7.22 14.54
C GLY A 566 11.56 -7.66 14.55
N ALA A 567 11.17 -8.65 15.37
CA ALA A 567 9.78 -9.06 15.53
C ALA A 567 8.97 -8.02 16.32
N TRP A 568 7.78 -7.68 15.83
CA TRP A 568 6.90 -6.69 16.44
C TRP A 568 6.01 -7.30 17.51
N VAL A 569 5.83 -6.59 18.61
CA VAL A 569 4.73 -6.77 19.58
C VAL A 569 3.81 -5.55 19.46
N PHE A 570 2.54 -5.79 19.14
CA PHE A 570 1.51 -4.75 19.12
C PHE A 570 0.51 -5.00 20.24
N THR A 571 0.16 -3.93 20.95
CA THR A 571 -0.86 -3.98 22.00
C THR A 571 -1.65 -2.68 22.07
N ASP A 572 -2.79 -2.72 22.74
CA ASP A 572 -3.71 -1.60 22.93
C ASP A 572 -3.87 -1.26 24.43
N GLU A 573 -5.11 -1.03 24.88
CA GLU A 573 -5.44 -0.58 26.22
C GLU A 573 -5.03 -1.55 27.34
N ALA A 574 -4.38 -1.05 28.39
CA ALA A 574 -4.15 -1.77 29.64
C ALA A 574 -5.37 -1.69 30.58
N ILE A 575 -6.23 -2.71 30.50
CA ILE A 575 -7.48 -2.79 31.25
C ILE A 575 -7.21 -3.38 32.64
N VAL A 576 -7.46 -2.57 33.67
CA VAL A 576 -7.26 -2.93 35.10
C VAL A 576 -8.60 -2.91 35.83
N ARG A 577 -9.08 -4.06 36.32
CA ARG A 577 -10.36 -4.18 37.05
C ARG A 577 -10.19 -4.94 38.33
#